data_AF-A0ABD1ZXQ7-F1
#
_entry.id   AF-A0ABD1ZXQ7-F1
#
_cell.length_a   1.000
_cell.length_b   1.000
_cell.length_c   1.000
_cell.angle_alpha   90.00
_cell.angle_beta   90.00
_cell.angle_gamma   90.00
#
_symmetry.space_group_name_H-M   'P 1'
#
loop_
_entity.id
_entity.type
_entity.pdbx_description
1 polymer ?
#
loop_
_entity_poly.entity_id
_entity_poly.type
_entity_poly.pdbx_seq_one_letter_code
_entity_poly.pdbx_strand_id
1 'polypeptide(L)'
;MSAIIDDKVVAGAKSLNTVKEDPIVALTEKVKSLYFFRDHYFENHLIKEAIRKNSDVEKEMKETISKFDECKGYEIDGSRAKYYYLKGKALNVVDRYIPQAEELLSKAVKLEPNLTEAWNELGECYWKNDDIQQAKNCFVGALSHGKNKVSLRNLSMVLRQEPTSTTEQRAQNIQQGVEYAKDSVGLDTTDGTSWAILGNAYLSSFFTLAQSPNTLRLCMSAYAQAEKDIVARSNPDLFYNKAIALKYQEEYNQALNSFERAMSLDPTWETPCNKRDELLQYLKDVQNLVNTNGRVKPKRLYQMIRALDAKHLGPYKGGSFTSGEKSIKLDLTPLKSIVLGVNREKVILGKVVCWIQDSDCVPFAFCLVDHEKTCIAVTLYNLAKGRGVTVGDSVAIPEPFVIHHKFSYMNNDFDFKSIRVETPIILVVNGKKLGIEQQAGVKLHTFKKTD
;
A
#
# COMPACT_ATOMS: atom_id res chain seq x y z
N MET A 1 50.67 -79.78 26.64
CA MET A 1 49.39 -79.65 25.93
C MET A 1 49.25 -78.21 25.48
N SER A 2 49.42 -78.02 24.18
CA SER A 2 49.32 -76.76 23.46
C SER A 2 47.84 -76.40 23.30
N ALA A 3 47.49 -75.13 23.58
CA ALA A 3 46.25 -74.54 23.11
C ALA A 3 46.60 -73.18 22.50
N ILE A 4 46.54 -73.15 21.18
CA ILE A 4 46.78 -72.05 20.26
C ILE A 4 45.68 -71.00 20.50
N ILE A 5 46.08 -69.77 20.83
CA ILE A 5 45.19 -68.60 20.84
C ILE A 5 45.32 -67.95 19.46
N ASP A 6 44.20 -67.88 18.76
CA ASP A 6 44.08 -67.40 17.39
C ASP A 6 44.12 -65.86 17.36
N ASP A 7 45.12 -65.32 16.67
CA ASP A 7 45.29 -63.90 16.37
C ASP A 7 44.22 -63.44 15.37
N LYS A 8 43.24 -62.66 15.84
CA LYS A 8 42.44 -61.78 14.97
C LYS A 8 42.69 -60.32 15.32
N VAL A 9 43.73 -59.80 14.67
CA VAL A 9 43.85 -58.47 14.06
C VAL A 9 42.91 -57.40 14.62
N VAL A 10 43.47 -56.62 15.55
CA VAL A 10 43.06 -55.25 15.86
C VAL A 10 43.43 -54.37 14.66
N ALA A 11 42.43 -53.90 13.93
CA ALA A 11 42.59 -52.80 12.98
C ALA A 11 41.33 -51.93 12.99
N GLY A 12 41.44 -50.72 13.55
CA GLY A 12 40.39 -49.71 13.39
C GLY A 12 40.10 -48.79 14.57
N ALA A 13 40.89 -48.79 15.65
CA ALA A 13 40.81 -47.72 16.66
C ALA A 13 41.75 -46.57 16.28
N LYS A 14 41.29 -45.65 15.41
CA LYS A 14 41.85 -44.30 15.27
C LYS A 14 40.73 -43.28 15.00
N SER A 15 40.39 -42.57 16.08
CA SER A 15 40.03 -41.16 16.18
C SER A 15 39.25 -40.50 15.03
N LEU A 16 38.05 -40.04 15.35
CA LEU A 16 37.75 -38.60 15.45
C LEU A 16 36.51 -38.46 16.34
N ASN A 17 36.69 -37.97 17.56
CA ASN A 17 35.62 -37.27 18.27
C ASN A 17 35.34 -35.98 17.49
N THR A 18 34.72 -36.10 16.33
CA THR A 18 33.95 -35.00 15.76
C THR A 18 32.75 -34.88 16.68
N VAL A 19 32.70 -33.82 17.48
CA VAL A 19 31.44 -33.38 18.10
C VAL A 19 30.48 -33.22 16.94
N LYS A 20 29.59 -34.20 16.71
CA LYS A 20 28.53 -34.06 15.72
C LYS A 20 27.72 -32.87 16.19
N GLU A 21 27.76 -31.80 15.41
CA GLU A 21 26.96 -30.60 15.64
C GLU A 21 25.50 -31.03 15.88
N ASP A 22 24.85 -30.47 16.91
CA ASP A 22 23.46 -30.77 17.21
C ASP A 22 22.62 -30.50 15.94
N PRO A 23 21.92 -31.51 15.39
CA PRO A 23 21.16 -31.35 14.16
C PRO A 23 20.13 -30.21 14.24
N ILE A 24 19.55 -29.95 15.41
CA ILE A 24 18.61 -28.84 15.57
C ILE A 24 19.31 -27.50 15.42
N VAL A 25 20.54 -27.37 15.89
CA VAL A 25 21.37 -26.17 15.69
C VAL A 25 21.71 -26.02 14.21
N ALA A 26 22.19 -27.08 13.56
CA ALA A 26 22.51 -27.06 12.13
C ALA A 26 21.30 -26.72 11.25
N LEU A 27 20.12 -27.29 11.55
CA LEU A 27 18.86 -26.99 10.85
C LEU A 27 18.40 -25.55 11.14
N THR A 28 18.55 -25.06 12.37
CA THR A 28 18.25 -23.67 12.72
C THR A 28 19.07 -22.71 11.87
N GLU A 29 20.37 -22.92 11.78
CA GLU A 29 21.26 -22.07 10.97
C GLU A 29 20.93 -22.16 9.47
N LYS A 30 20.62 -23.35 8.94
CA LYS A 30 20.21 -23.48 7.53
C LYS A 30 18.91 -22.72 7.23
N VAL A 31 17.91 -22.80 8.10
CA VAL A 31 16.64 -22.03 7.93
C VAL A 31 16.87 -20.53 8.05
N LYS A 32 17.75 -20.09 8.97
CA LYS A 32 18.16 -18.68 9.04
C LYS A 32 18.85 -18.23 7.76
N SER A 33 19.78 -19.01 7.22
CA SER A 33 20.46 -18.69 5.94
C SER A 33 19.47 -18.60 4.78
N LEU A 34 18.46 -19.48 4.74
CA LEU A 34 17.40 -19.43 3.72
C LEU A 34 16.60 -18.12 3.77
N TYR A 35 16.15 -17.69 4.95
CA TYR A 35 15.43 -16.42 5.10
C TYR A 35 16.35 -15.22 4.86
N PHE A 36 17.60 -15.27 5.33
CA PHE A 36 18.59 -14.23 5.05
C PHE A 36 18.81 -14.06 3.55
N PHE A 37 18.95 -15.17 2.81
CA PHE A 37 19.05 -15.17 1.35
C PHE A 37 17.83 -14.52 0.68
N ARG A 38 16.60 -14.86 1.11
CA ARG A 38 15.37 -14.26 0.57
C ARG A 38 15.29 -12.75 0.86
N ASP A 39 15.52 -12.36 2.11
CA ASP A 39 15.28 -11.00 2.62
C ASP A 39 16.38 -10.02 2.15
N HIS A 40 17.61 -10.52 1.99
CA HIS A 40 18.78 -9.76 1.53
C HIS A 40 19.19 -10.12 0.11
N TYR A 41 18.27 -10.66 -0.69
CA TYR A 41 18.54 -11.13 -2.06
C TYR A 41 19.23 -10.04 -2.90
N PHE A 42 18.77 -8.79 -2.81
CA PHE A 42 19.31 -7.65 -3.57
C PHE A 42 20.58 -7.02 -2.98
N GLU A 43 21.13 -7.55 -1.87
CA GLU A 43 22.49 -7.20 -1.45
C GLU A 43 23.54 -7.94 -2.29
N ASN A 44 23.19 -9.14 -2.76
CA ASN A 44 24.11 -10.03 -3.47
C ASN A 44 23.72 -10.25 -4.94
N HIS A 45 22.54 -9.79 -5.37
CA HIS A 45 22.05 -9.88 -6.74
C HIS A 45 21.63 -8.51 -7.26
N LEU A 46 21.85 -8.27 -8.55
CA LEU A 46 21.47 -7.03 -9.20
C LEU A 46 19.96 -6.99 -9.43
N ILE A 47 19.39 -5.79 -9.47
CA ILE A 47 17.93 -5.58 -9.72
C ILE A 47 17.48 -6.25 -11.03
N LYS A 48 18.32 -6.27 -12.07
CA LYS A 48 18.03 -6.98 -13.33
C LYS A 48 17.82 -8.48 -13.19
N GLU A 49 18.24 -9.06 -12.07
CA GLU A 49 18.12 -10.48 -11.72
C GLU A 49 16.88 -10.75 -10.85
N ALA A 50 16.05 -9.73 -10.57
CA ALA A 50 14.83 -9.85 -9.78
C ALA A 50 13.85 -10.91 -10.32
N ILE A 51 13.79 -11.07 -11.65
CA ILE A 51 12.94 -12.09 -12.30
C ILE A 51 13.26 -13.53 -11.84
N ARG A 52 14.49 -13.79 -11.37
CA ARG A 52 14.93 -15.11 -10.89
C ARG A 52 14.77 -15.28 -9.38
N LYS A 53 14.46 -14.22 -8.62
CA LYS A 53 14.40 -14.27 -7.15
C LYS A 53 13.49 -15.39 -6.64
N ASN A 54 12.29 -15.51 -7.19
CA ASN A 54 11.32 -16.52 -6.75
C ASN A 54 11.81 -17.94 -7.05
N SER A 55 12.43 -18.18 -8.21
CA SER A 55 12.99 -19.49 -8.56
C SER A 55 14.21 -19.84 -7.72
N ASP A 56 15.07 -18.85 -7.43
CA ASP A 56 16.29 -19.05 -6.65
C ASP A 56 15.95 -19.32 -5.17
N VAL A 57 15.00 -18.60 -4.59
CA VAL A 57 14.46 -18.86 -3.25
C VAL A 57 13.82 -20.25 -3.17
N GLU A 58 13.07 -20.66 -4.20
CA GLU A 58 12.50 -22.01 -4.25
C GLU A 58 13.57 -23.10 -4.34
N LYS A 59 14.68 -22.85 -5.04
CA LYS A 59 15.81 -23.77 -5.10
C LYS A 59 16.48 -23.89 -3.72
N GLU A 60 16.80 -22.77 -3.07
CA GLU A 60 17.37 -22.76 -1.72
C GLU A 60 16.44 -23.41 -0.69
N MET A 61 15.12 -23.25 -0.85
CA MET A 61 14.12 -23.96 -0.05
C MET A 61 14.27 -25.47 -0.22
N LYS A 62 14.30 -25.98 -1.46
CA LYS A 62 14.43 -27.44 -1.73
C LYS A 62 15.73 -28.01 -1.15
N GLU A 63 16.84 -27.29 -1.30
CA GLU A 63 18.13 -27.68 -0.71
C GLU A 63 18.07 -27.71 0.83
N THR A 64 17.39 -26.72 1.43
CA THR A 64 17.16 -26.67 2.87
C THR A 64 16.33 -27.87 3.34
N ILE A 65 15.25 -28.20 2.63
CA ILE A 65 14.40 -29.37 2.93
C ILE A 65 15.15 -30.69 2.79
N SER A 66 16.05 -30.84 1.81
CA SER A 66 16.89 -32.04 1.68
C SER A 66 17.73 -32.31 2.94
N LYS A 67 18.24 -31.27 3.61
CA LYS A 67 18.96 -31.44 4.88
C LYS A 67 18.09 -31.97 6.02
N PHE A 68 16.78 -31.68 6.02
CA PHE A 68 15.86 -32.29 6.97
C PHE A 68 15.69 -33.78 6.71
N ASP A 69 15.76 -34.23 5.45
CA ASP A 69 15.67 -35.65 5.11
C ASP A 69 16.91 -36.44 5.57
N GLU A 70 18.09 -35.81 5.55
CA GLU A 70 19.34 -36.37 6.12
C GLU A 70 19.30 -36.48 7.65
N CYS A 71 18.49 -35.65 8.31
CA CYS A 71 18.30 -35.63 9.76
C CYS A 71 17.07 -36.45 10.22
N LYS A 72 16.52 -37.32 9.36
CA LYS A 72 15.40 -38.20 9.71
C LYS A 72 15.78 -39.12 10.87
N GLY A 73 15.00 -39.05 11.95
CA GLY A 73 15.22 -39.82 13.19
C GLY A 73 15.35 -38.97 14.45
N TYR A 74 15.73 -37.69 14.32
CA TYR A 74 15.79 -36.74 15.44
C TYR A 74 14.41 -36.20 15.88
N GLU A 75 13.32 -36.66 15.23
CA GLU A 75 11.95 -36.38 15.65
C GLU A 75 11.62 -36.94 17.06
N ILE A 76 12.51 -37.74 17.64
CA ILE A 76 12.31 -38.54 18.85
C ILE A 76 12.96 -37.90 20.08
N ASP A 77 13.81 -36.88 19.91
CA ASP A 77 14.75 -36.45 20.96
C ASP A 77 14.45 -35.04 21.48
N GLY A 78 13.50 -34.90 22.42
CA GLY A 78 13.21 -33.70 23.23
C GLY A 78 12.85 -32.36 22.51
N SER A 79 13.10 -32.25 21.20
CA SER A 79 13.11 -31.03 20.39
C SER A 79 12.19 -31.16 19.17
N ARG A 80 11.22 -32.09 19.24
CA ARG A 80 10.31 -32.43 18.14
C ARG A 80 9.49 -31.22 17.68
N ALA A 81 9.03 -30.39 18.61
CA ALA A 81 8.29 -29.17 18.30
C ALA A 81 9.14 -28.21 17.44
N LYS A 82 10.38 -27.95 17.87
CA LYS A 82 11.34 -27.11 17.15
C LYS A 82 11.70 -27.68 15.77
N TYR A 83 11.86 -29.00 15.64
CA TYR A 83 12.07 -29.63 14.33
C TYR A 83 10.90 -29.39 13.38
N TYR A 84 9.65 -29.64 13.81
CA TYR A 84 8.48 -29.39 12.98
C TYR A 84 8.30 -27.91 12.65
N TYR A 85 8.57 -27.03 13.61
CA TYR A 85 8.60 -25.58 13.39
C TYR A 85 9.58 -25.20 12.28
N LEU A 86 10.84 -25.62 12.40
CA LEU A 86 11.89 -25.26 11.44
C LEU A 86 11.59 -25.80 10.03
N LYS A 87 11.08 -27.03 9.92
CA LYS A 87 10.72 -27.63 8.64
C LYS A 87 9.51 -26.93 8.00
N GLY A 88 8.49 -26.65 8.81
CA GLY A 88 7.31 -25.90 8.38
C GLY A 88 7.66 -24.48 7.93
N LYS A 89 8.51 -23.79 8.71
CA LYS A 89 9.05 -22.47 8.36
C LYS A 89 9.84 -22.49 7.06
N ALA A 90 10.70 -23.49 6.84
CA ALA A 90 11.44 -23.63 5.59
C ALA A 90 10.49 -23.73 4.38
N LEU A 91 9.41 -24.52 4.49
CA LEU A 91 8.38 -24.61 3.45
C LEU A 91 7.60 -23.31 3.28
N ASN A 92 7.42 -22.53 4.35
CA ASN A 92 6.70 -21.27 4.34
C ASN A 92 7.52 -20.08 3.78
N VAL A 93 8.74 -20.30 3.26
CA VAL A 93 9.59 -19.20 2.75
C VAL A 93 9.04 -18.54 1.48
N VAL A 94 8.34 -19.30 0.64
CA VAL A 94 7.74 -18.86 -0.64
C VAL A 94 6.34 -18.31 -0.45
N ASP A 95 5.87 -17.43 -1.34
CA ASP A 95 4.58 -16.73 -1.17
C ASP A 95 3.35 -17.61 -1.36
N ARG A 96 3.47 -18.71 -2.11
CA ARG A 96 2.37 -19.67 -2.31
C ARG A 96 2.10 -20.49 -1.04
N TYR A 97 0.83 -20.81 -0.81
CA TYR A 97 0.44 -21.73 0.26
C TYR A 97 0.95 -23.16 0.00
N ILE A 98 1.52 -23.78 1.04
CA ILE A 98 1.98 -25.17 1.02
C ILE A 98 1.29 -25.92 2.17
N PRO A 99 0.35 -26.85 1.90
CA PRO A 99 -0.40 -27.57 2.94
C PRO A 99 0.47 -28.30 3.96
N GLN A 100 1.61 -28.84 3.50
CA GLN A 100 2.56 -29.53 4.37
C GLN A 100 3.18 -28.59 5.42
N ALA A 101 3.37 -27.30 5.10
CA ALA A 101 3.86 -26.33 6.07
C ALA A 101 2.87 -26.16 7.22
N GLU A 102 1.58 -26.00 6.91
CA GLU A 102 0.50 -25.89 7.89
C GLU A 102 0.43 -27.14 8.80
N GLU A 103 0.51 -28.35 8.23
CA GLU A 103 0.46 -29.59 9.00
C GLU A 103 1.61 -29.67 10.02
N LEU A 104 2.83 -29.33 9.59
CA LEU A 104 4.02 -29.35 10.44
C LEU A 104 3.96 -28.28 11.53
N LEU A 105 3.59 -27.05 11.16
CA LEU A 105 3.47 -25.94 12.11
C LEU A 105 2.36 -26.19 13.13
N SER A 106 1.24 -26.78 12.71
CA SER A 106 0.16 -27.23 13.60
C SER A 106 0.63 -28.28 14.60
N LYS A 107 1.52 -29.20 14.20
CA LYS A 107 2.14 -30.16 15.13
C LYS A 107 3.08 -29.45 16.10
N ALA A 108 3.86 -28.48 15.64
CA ALA A 108 4.80 -27.73 16.47
C ALA A 108 4.08 -27.00 17.61
N VAL A 109 3.03 -26.23 17.32
CA VAL A 109 2.27 -25.48 18.35
C VAL A 109 1.50 -26.39 19.30
N LYS A 110 1.11 -27.61 18.88
CA LYS A 110 0.48 -28.60 19.75
C LYS A 110 1.46 -29.22 20.74
N LEU A 111 2.70 -29.45 20.32
CA LEU A 111 3.75 -30.02 21.16
C LEU A 111 4.33 -28.98 22.13
N GLU A 112 4.49 -27.74 21.67
CA GLU A 112 5.05 -26.65 22.46
C GLU A 112 4.22 -25.37 22.26
N PRO A 113 3.13 -25.20 23.03
CA PRO A 113 2.22 -24.06 22.87
C PRO A 113 2.89 -22.69 23.10
N ASN A 114 3.93 -22.61 23.91
CA ASN A 114 4.68 -21.37 24.17
C ASN A 114 5.68 -20.98 23.05
N LEU A 115 5.84 -21.82 22.01
CA LEU A 115 6.71 -21.53 20.87
C LEU A 115 6.07 -20.47 19.96
N THR A 116 6.29 -19.21 20.32
CA THR A 116 5.66 -18.02 19.72
C THR A 116 5.95 -17.91 18.22
N GLU A 117 7.15 -18.28 17.79
CA GLU A 117 7.56 -18.26 16.40
C GLU A 117 6.78 -19.28 15.56
N ALA A 118 6.42 -20.44 16.12
CA ALA A 118 5.63 -21.43 15.41
C ALA A 118 4.19 -20.95 15.18
N TRP A 119 3.60 -20.27 16.16
CA TRP A 119 2.30 -19.61 15.99
C TRP A 119 2.33 -18.53 14.91
N ASN A 120 3.40 -17.73 14.85
CA ASN A 120 3.56 -16.71 13.82
C ASN A 120 3.66 -17.32 12.42
N GLU A 121 4.51 -18.34 12.23
CA GLU A 121 4.63 -19.00 10.93
C GLU A 121 3.33 -19.73 10.54
N LEU A 122 2.62 -20.33 11.50
CA LEU A 122 1.32 -20.96 11.26
C LEU A 122 0.27 -19.93 10.83
N GLY A 123 0.24 -18.77 11.48
CA GLY A 123 -0.64 -17.68 11.10
C GLY A 123 -0.35 -17.14 9.70
N GLU A 124 0.93 -17.05 9.32
CA GLU A 124 1.33 -16.68 7.95
C GLU A 124 0.90 -17.74 6.92
N CYS A 125 0.97 -19.04 7.26
CA CYS A 125 0.43 -20.11 6.41
C CYS A 125 -1.08 -19.95 6.19
N TYR A 126 -1.86 -19.70 7.25
CA TYR A 126 -3.30 -19.46 7.12
C TYR A 126 -3.60 -18.20 6.31
N TRP A 127 -2.80 -17.14 6.49
CA TRP A 127 -2.94 -15.91 5.71
C TRP A 127 -2.70 -16.15 4.21
N LYS A 128 -1.69 -16.95 3.85
CA LYS A 128 -1.44 -17.36 2.45
C LYS A 128 -2.55 -18.24 1.87
N ASN A 129 -3.28 -18.96 2.73
CA ASN A 129 -4.47 -19.73 2.37
C ASN A 129 -5.77 -18.89 2.36
N ASP A 130 -5.67 -17.57 2.51
CA ASP A 130 -6.81 -16.64 2.61
C ASP A 130 -7.76 -16.92 3.82
N ASP A 131 -7.32 -17.73 4.79
CA ASP A 131 -8.03 -17.96 6.05
C ASP A 131 -7.64 -16.91 7.09
N ILE A 132 -8.19 -15.70 6.90
CA ILE A 132 -7.91 -14.53 7.74
C ILE A 132 -8.28 -14.78 9.21
N GLN A 133 -9.31 -15.59 9.49
CA GLN A 133 -9.77 -15.86 10.85
C GLN A 133 -8.78 -16.77 11.58
N GLN A 134 -8.34 -17.86 10.97
CA GLN A 134 -7.33 -18.73 11.59
C GLN A 134 -5.98 -18.04 11.72
N ALA A 135 -5.60 -17.22 10.74
CA ALA A 135 -4.39 -16.39 10.83
C ALA A 135 -4.43 -15.48 12.06
N LYS A 136 -5.53 -14.74 12.24
CA LYS A 136 -5.75 -13.87 13.41
C LYS A 136 -5.68 -14.65 14.73
N ASN A 137 -6.35 -15.81 14.81
CA ASN A 137 -6.32 -16.65 16.01
C ASN A 137 -4.88 -17.07 16.37
N CYS A 138 -4.07 -17.43 15.37
CA CYS A 138 -2.68 -17.81 15.58
C CYS A 138 -1.85 -16.65 16.14
N PHE A 139 -1.99 -15.45 15.58
CA PHE A 139 -1.22 -14.30 16.07
C PHE A 139 -1.68 -13.81 17.45
N VAL A 140 -2.99 -13.91 17.77
CA VAL A 140 -3.49 -13.66 19.14
C VAL A 140 -2.93 -14.71 20.11
N GLY A 141 -2.91 -15.98 19.72
CA GLY A 141 -2.31 -17.07 20.48
C GLY A 141 -0.83 -16.82 20.77
N ALA A 142 -0.06 -16.41 19.76
CA ALA A 142 1.34 -16.01 19.92
C ALA A 142 1.53 -14.90 20.97
N LEU A 143 0.71 -13.85 20.92
CA LEU A 143 0.77 -12.75 21.89
C LEU A 143 0.39 -13.15 23.32
N SER A 144 -0.40 -14.20 23.50
CA SER A 144 -0.74 -14.72 24.84
C SER A 144 0.47 -15.32 25.57
N HIS A 145 1.51 -15.74 24.82
CA HIS A 145 2.74 -16.32 25.36
C HIS A 145 3.88 -15.31 25.47
N GLY A 146 3.81 -14.19 24.74
CA GLY A 146 4.77 -13.10 24.85
C GLY A 146 4.58 -12.03 23.80
N LYS A 147 4.67 -10.76 24.22
CA LYS A 147 4.61 -9.62 23.29
C LYS A 147 5.82 -9.67 22.35
N ASN A 148 5.58 -9.74 21.05
CA ASN A 148 6.64 -9.80 20.04
C ASN A 148 6.24 -9.03 18.77
N LYS A 149 7.23 -8.52 18.04
CA LYS A 149 7.01 -7.64 16.89
C LYS A 149 6.39 -8.34 15.67
N VAL A 150 6.66 -9.63 15.46
CA VAL A 150 6.11 -10.39 14.32
C VAL A 150 4.60 -10.51 14.45
N SER A 151 4.09 -10.98 15.59
CA SER A 151 2.65 -11.13 15.82
C SER A 151 1.92 -9.80 15.72
N LEU A 152 2.51 -8.71 16.24
CA LEU A 152 1.91 -7.37 16.18
C LEU A 152 1.80 -6.85 14.74
N ARG A 153 2.85 -7.02 13.93
CA ARG A 153 2.82 -6.68 12.49
C ARG A 153 1.75 -7.48 11.77
N ASN A 154 1.73 -8.79 11.99
CA ASN A 154 0.82 -9.67 11.29
C ASN A 154 -0.65 -9.45 11.72
N LEU A 155 -0.91 -9.15 13.00
CA LEU A 155 -2.22 -8.71 13.47
C LEU A 155 -2.68 -7.41 12.82
N SER A 156 -1.77 -6.45 12.69
CA SER A 156 -2.06 -5.21 11.96
C SER A 156 -2.46 -5.50 10.51
N MET A 157 -1.82 -6.46 9.84
CA MET A 157 -2.16 -6.83 8.47
C MET A 157 -3.54 -7.50 8.37
N VAL A 158 -3.78 -8.55 9.14
CA VAL A 158 -5.03 -9.33 9.05
C VAL A 158 -6.25 -8.52 9.45
N LEU A 159 -6.17 -7.65 10.46
CA LEU A 159 -7.31 -6.81 10.86
C LEU A 159 -7.75 -5.85 9.75
N ARG A 160 -6.82 -5.38 8.90
CA ARG A 160 -7.16 -4.50 7.77
C ARG A 160 -7.82 -5.23 6.61
N GLN A 161 -7.64 -6.55 6.54
CA GLN A 161 -8.18 -7.41 5.48
C GLN A 161 -9.39 -8.21 5.95
N GLU A 162 -9.65 -8.27 7.26
CA GLU A 162 -10.75 -9.02 7.86
C GLU A 162 -12.10 -8.61 7.25
N PRO A 163 -12.85 -9.56 6.66
CA PRO A 163 -14.21 -9.29 6.21
C PRO A 163 -15.10 -8.96 7.41
N THR A 164 -15.76 -7.81 7.37
CA THR A 164 -16.65 -7.34 8.44
C THR A 164 -18.07 -7.12 7.93
N SER A 165 -19.07 -7.43 8.75
CA SER A 165 -20.47 -7.23 8.40
C SER A 165 -20.91 -5.77 8.49
N THR A 166 -20.26 -4.96 9.34
CA THR A 166 -20.62 -3.56 9.58
C THR A 166 -19.44 -2.62 9.33
N THR A 167 -19.77 -1.35 9.05
CA THR A 167 -18.74 -0.33 8.80
C THR A 167 -18.03 0.05 10.09
N GLU A 168 -18.74 0.01 11.22
CA GLU A 168 -18.24 0.30 12.55
C GLU A 168 -17.20 -0.73 12.98
N GLN A 169 -17.46 -2.03 12.74
CA GLN A 169 -16.49 -3.10 13.02
C GLN A 169 -15.26 -2.94 12.14
N ARG A 170 -15.44 -2.62 10.86
CA ARG A 170 -14.31 -2.31 9.97
C ARG A 170 -13.47 -1.16 10.51
N ALA A 171 -14.11 -0.08 10.95
CA ALA A 171 -13.43 1.08 11.48
C ALA A 171 -12.62 0.73 12.75
N GLN A 172 -13.21 -0.05 13.66
CA GLN A 172 -12.54 -0.56 14.85
C GLN A 172 -11.32 -1.43 14.50
N ASN A 173 -11.48 -2.34 13.55
CA ASN A 173 -10.39 -3.19 13.07
C ASN A 173 -9.23 -2.37 12.49
N ILE A 174 -9.52 -1.34 11.69
CA ILE A 174 -8.48 -0.45 11.15
C ILE A 174 -7.79 0.33 12.27
N GLN A 175 -8.53 0.86 13.24
CA GLN A 175 -7.96 1.59 14.37
C GLN A 175 -7.05 0.68 15.22
N GLN A 176 -7.52 -0.52 15.54
CA GLN A 176 -6.72 -1.50 16.28
C GLN A 176 -5.49 -1.95 15.47
N GLY A 177 -5.62 -2.11 14.16
CA GLY A 177 -4.50 -2.41 13.27
C GLY A 177 -3.42 -1.32 13.30
N VAL A 178 -3.80 -0.04 13.38
CA VAL A 178 -2.83 1.06 13.56
C VAL A 178 -2.11 0.95 14.90
N GLU A 179 -2.81 0.64 15.99
CA GLU A 179 -2.17 0.49 17.31
C GLU A 179 -1.21 -0.69 17.36
N TYR A 180 -1.57 -1.85 16.80
CA TYR A 180 -0.62 -2.97 16.71
C TYR A 180 0.61 -2.66 15.87
N ALA A 181 0.46 -1.90 14.77
CA ALA A 181 1.61 -1.48 13.98
C ALA A 181 2.53 -0.54 14.76
N LYS A 182 1.97 0.44 15.50
CA LYS A 182 2.76 1.32 16.38
C LYS A 182 3.49 0.53 17.46
N ASP A 183 2.81 -0.41 18.10
CA ASP A 183 3.40 -1.29 19.10
C ASP A 183 4.55 -2.11 18.52
N SER A 184 4.43 -2.59 17.28
CA SER A 184 5.51 -3.34 16.62
C SER A 184 6.76 -2.49 16.37
N VAL A 185 6.59 -1.22 16.00
CA VAL A 185 7.68 -0.23 15.87
C VAL A 185 8.26 0.13 17.24
N GLY A 186 7.43 0.22 18.28
CA GLY A 186 7.87 0.51 19.64
C GLY A 186 8.78 -0.57 20.22
N LEU A 187 8.64 -1.83 19.79
CA LEU A 187 9.55 -2.91 20.18
C LEU A 187 10.90 -2.85 19.47
N ASP A 188 10.94 -2.36 18.23
CA ASP A 188 12.16 -2.23 17.44
C ASP A 188 12.01 -1.10 16.41
N THR A 189 12.60 0.05 16.74
CA THR A 189 12.53 1.25 15.90
C THR A 189 13.42 1.18 14.66
N THR A 190 14.29 0.17 14.57
CA THR A 190 15.17 -0.06 13.41
C THR A 190 14.56 -1.03 12.38
N ASP A 191 13.50 -1.75 12.76
CA ASP A 191 12.81 -2.70 11.88
C ASP A 191 12.01 -1.97 10.79
N GLY A 192 12.55 -1.92 9.58
CA GLY A 192 11.88 -1.29 8.45
C GLY A 192 10.57 -1.96 8.05
N THR A 193 10.42 -3.26 8.29
CA THR A 193 9.17 -3.97 8.00
C THR A 193 8.06 -3.48 8.93
N SER A 194 8.36 -3.28 10.22
CA SER A 194 7.40 -2.67 11.17
C SER A 194 6.96 -1.27 10.71
N TRP A 195 7.90 -0.45 10.24
CA TRP A 195 7.59 0.87 9.69
C TRP A 195 6.75 0.81 8.40
N ALA A 196 7.03 -0.13 7.50
CA ALA A 196 6.24 -0.34 6.28
C ALA A 196 4.80 -0.75 6.63
N ILE A 197 4.62 -1.66 7.59
CA ILE A 197 3.28 -2.07 8.07
C ILE A 197 2.55 -0.91 8.74
N LEU A 198 3.25 -0.04 9.49
CA LEU A 198 2.66 1.17 10.05
C LEU A 198 2.20 2.16 8.97
N GLY A 199 3.00 2.34 7.91
CA GLY A 199 2.60 3.11 6.74
C GLY A 199 1.33 2.56 6.09
N ASN A 200 1.27 1.24 5.87
CA ASN A 200 0.09 0.56 5.32
C ASN A 200 -1.15 0.71 6.23
N ALA A 201 -0.95 0.70 7.55
CA ALA A 201 -2.02 0.91 8.52
C ALA A 201 -2.55 2.35 8.48
N TYR A 202 -1.67 3.35 8.42
CA TYR A 202 -2.08 4.74 8.23
C TYR A 202 -2.75 4.97 6.88
N LEU A 203 -2.27 4.35 5.80
CA LEU A 203 -2.89 4.44 4.48
C LEU A 203 -4.32 3.89 4.52
N SER A 204 -4.51 2.72 5.13
CA SER A 204 -5.82 2.10 5.31
C SER A 204 -6.74 2.96 6.19
N SER A 205 -6.20 3.52 7.28
CA SER A 205 -6.89 4.47 8.16
C SER A 205 -7.32 5.74 7.43
N PHE A 206 -6.46 6.28 6.57
CA PHE A 206 -6.74 7.45 5.75
C PHE A 206 -7.92 7.22 4.80
N PHE A 207 -7.88 6.12 4.04
CA PHE A 207 -8.99 5.82 3.13
C PHE A 207 -10.26 5.40 3.88
N THR A 208 -10.13 4.82 5.10
CA THR A 208 -11.25 4.22 5.83
C THR A 208 -11.95 5.15 6.80
N LEU A 209 -11.19 5.71 7.74
CA LEU A 209 -11.78 6.41 8.88
C LEU A 209 -12.03 7.86 8.52
N ALA A 210 -10.97 8.54 8.08
CA ALA A 210 -11.02 9.93 7.71
C ALA A 210 -9.83 10.24 6.83
N GLN A 211 -10.08 10.94 5.71
CA GLN A 211 -9.06 11.43 4.81
C GLN A 211 -8.35 12.67 5.40
N SER A 212 -7.80 12.53 6.61
CA SER A 212 -7.08 13.58 7.30
C SER A 212 -5.68 13.77 6.68
N PRO A 213 -5.29 15.00 6.29
CA PRO A 213 -3.94 15.29 5.81
C PRO A 213 -2.85 14.87 6.82
N ASN A 214 -3.15 14.91 8.12
CA ASN A 214 -2.21 14.49 9.16
C ASN A 214 -1.90 12.99 9.09
N THR A 215 -2.93 12.15 8.89
CA THR A 215 -2.76 10.69 8.75
C THR A 215 -1.93 10.35 7.52
N LEU A 216 -2.15 11.05 6.41
CA LEU A 216 -1.38 10.85 5.19
C LEU A 216 0.09 11.29 5.35
N ARG A 217 0.35 12.38 6.08
CA ARG A 217 1.72 12.78 6.44
C ARG A 217 2.42 11.73 7.32
N LEU A 218 1.70 11.15 8.29
CA LEU A 218 2.23 10.05 9.12
C LEU A 218 2.53 8.80 8.29
N CYS A 219 1.64 8.45 7.34
CA CYS A 219 1.85 7.38 6.37
C CYS A 219 3.15 7.57 5.59
N MET A 220 3.34 8.74 4.97
CA MET A 220 4.55 9.04 4.18
C MET A 220 5.82 9.06 5.04
N SER A 221 5.74 9.56 6.28
CA SER A 221 6.85 9.50 7.23
C SER A 221 7.24 8.07 7.61
N ALA A 222 6.26 7.18 7.77
CA ALA A 222 6.51 5.77 8.09
C ALA A 222 7.18 5.05 6.92
N TYR A 223 6.74 5.27 5.68
CA TYR A 223 7.41 4.72 4.49
C TYR A 223 8.85 5.25 4.34
N ALA A 224 9.08 6.54 4.55
CA ALA A 224 10.43 7.12 4.50
C ALA A 224 11.37 6.51 5.56
N GLN A 225 10.83 6.14 6.73
CA GLN A 225 11.62 5.45 7.75
C GLN A 225 11.86 3.98 7.39
N ALA A 226 10.88 3.30 6.79
CA ALA A 226 11.03 1.93 6.29
C ALA A 226 12.13 1.82 5.23
N GLU A 227 12.22 2.79 4.31
CA GLU A 227 13.21 2.80 3.23
C GLU A 227 14.69 2.86 3.69
N LYS A 228 14.94 3.19 4.96
CA LYS A 228 16.29 3.18 5.54
C LYS A 228 16.82 1.77 5.80
N ASP A 229 15.92 0.80 5.96
CA ASP A 229 16.23 -0.61 6.16
C ASP A 229 16.35 -1.34 4.81
N ILE A 230 17.36 -2.20 4.69
CA ILE A 230 17.64 -2.93 3.45
C ILE A 230 16.53 -3.92 3.11
N VAL A 231 15.96 -4.60 4.10
CA VAL A 231 14.91 -5.61 3.87
C VAL A 231 13.65 -4.91 3.38
N ALA A 232 13.21 -3.85 4.07
CA ALA A 232 12.02 -3.11 3.67
C ALA A 232 12.17 -2.39 2.32
N ARG A 233 13.31 -1.75 2.01
CA ARG A 233 13.54 -1.09 0.71
C ARG A 233 13.76 -2.07 -0.47
N SER A 234 13.81 -3.36 -0.15
CA SER A 234 13.85 -4.49 -1.09
C SER A 234 12.48 -5.13 -1.30
N ASN A 235 11.45 -4.68 -0.57
CA ASN A 235 10.09 -5.18 -0.70
C ASN A 235 9.30 -4.35 -1.75
N PRO A 236 8.76 -4.97 -2.82
CA PRO A 236 7.98 -4.26 -3.83
C PRO A 236 6.68 -3.64 -3.29
N ASP A 237 6.02 -4.26 -2.31
CA ASP A 237 4.74 -3.80 -1.74
C ASP A 237 4.86 -2.41 -1.11
N LEU A 238 6.02 -2.10 -0.50
CA LEU A 238 6.29 -0.80 0.10
C LEU A 238 6.16 0.31 -0.95
N PHE A 239 6.82 0.14 -2.09
CA PHE A 239 6.83 1.16 -3.14
C PHE A 239 5.50 1.24 -3.88
N TYR A 240 4.81 0.11 -4.05
CA TYR A 240 3.45 0.12 -4.61
C TYR A 240 2.48 0.91 -3.71
N ASN A 241 2.43 0.61 -2.41
CA ASN A 241 1.53 1.31 -1.48
C ASN A 241 1.92 2.79 -1.32
N LYS A 242 3.22 3.11 -1.33
CA LYS A 242 3.72 4.49 -1.39
C LYS A 242 3.27 5.21 -2.68
N ALA A 243 3.32 4.54 -3.82
CA ALA A 243 2.86 5.10 -5.10
C ALA A 243 1.37 5.45 -5.08
N ILE A 244 0.53 4.59 -4.48
CA ILE A 244 -0.90 4.86 -4.31
C ILE A 244 -1.13 6.10 -3.44
N ALA A 245 -0.41 6.24 -2.33
CA ALA A 245 -0.48 7.43 -1.47
C ALA A 245 -0.07 8.71 -2.22
N LEU A 246 1.05 8.65 -2.97
CA LEU A 246 1.56 9.77 -3.77
C LEU A 246 0.61 10.15 -4.91
N LYS A 247 0.00 9.17 -5.60
CA LYS A 247 -1.03 9.42 -6.63
C LYS A 247 -2.20 10.21 -6.02
N TYR A 248 -2.67 9.80 -4.84
CA TYR A 248 -3.75 10.50 -4.16
C TYR A 248 -3.37 11.95 -3.80
N GLN A 249 -2.11 12.20 -3.41
CA GLN A 249 -1.57 13.54 -3.13
C GLN A 249 -1.31 14.39 -4.38
N GLU A 250 -1.54 13.84 -5.59
CA GLU A 250 -1.16 14.44 -6.88
C GLU A 250 0.36 14.66 -7.04
N GLU A 251 1.17 13.92 -6.29
CA GLU A 251 2.64 13.87 -6.44
C GLU A 251 3.01 12.89 -7.56
N TYR A 252 2.52 13.16 -8.76
CA TYR A 252 2.46 12.19 -9.86
C TYR A 252 3.83 11.67 -10.32
N ASN A 253 4.85 12.52 -10.39
CA ASN A 253 6.21 12.09 -10.74
C ASN A 253 6.74 11.07 -9.73
N GLN A 254 6.58 11.37 -8.43
CA GLN A 254 7.03 10.47 -7.37
C GLN A 254 6.23 9.16 -7.36
N ALA A 255 4.93 9.22 -7.66
CA ALA A 255 4.06 8.05 -7.78
C ALA A 255 4.53 7.13 -8.92
N LEU A 256 4.79 7.68 -10.11
CA LEU A 256 5.30 6.94 -11.26
C LEU A 256 6.63 6.25 -10.95
N ASN A 257 7.61 6.99 -10.39
CA ASN A 257 8.91 6.42 -9.99
C ASN A 257 8.76 5.32 -8.91
N SER A 258 7.79 5.46 -8.00
CA SER A 258 7.52 4.45 -6.98
C SER A 258 6.90 3.18 -7.58
N PHE A 259 6.01 3.30 -8.57
CA PHE A 259 5.55 2.13 -9.33
C PHE A 259 6.70 1.45 -10.09
N GLU A 260 7.56 2.21 -10.76
CA GLU A 260 8.75 1.64 -11.43
C GLU A 260 9.65 0.90 -10.46
N ARG A 261 9.84 1.44 -9.25
CA ARG A 261 10.62 0.78 -8.21
C ARG A 261 9.99 -0.56 -7.80
N ALA A 262 8.69 -0.61 -7.58
CA ALA A 262 7.97 -1.85 -7.28
C ALA A 262 8.14 -2.89 -8.42
N MET A 263 7.96 -2.48 -9.68
CA MET A 263 8.17 -3.34 -10.86
C MET A 263 9.60 -3.86 -10.95
N SER A 264 10.59 -3.03 -10.63
CA SER A 264 12.00 -3.42 -10.69
C SER A 264 12.36 -4.48 -9.64
N LEU A 265 11.67 -4.46 -8.49
CA LEU A 265 11.88 -5.38 -7.38
C LEU A 265 11.12 -6.70 -7.57
N ASP A 266 9.97 -6.67 -8.25
CA ASP A 266 9.25 -7.86 -8.68
C ASP A 266 8.69 -7.69 -10.11
N PRO A 267 9.48 -8.07 -11.13
CA PRO A 267 9.04 -8.01 -12.52
C PRO A 267 7.92 -9.01 -12.88
N THR A 268 7.63 -9.98 -12.01
CA THR A 268 6.53 -10.94 -12.23
C THR A 268 5.18 -10.40 -11.76
N TRP A 269 5.18 -9.35 -10.95
CA TRP A 269 3.98 -8.68 -10.48
C TRP A 269 3.52 -7.61 -11.47
N GLU A 270 2.43 -7.90 -12.20
CA GLU A 270 1.93 -7.02 -13.26
C GLU A 270 1.22 -5.76 -12.75
N THR A 271 0.63 -5.79 -11.54
CA THR A 271 -0.22 -4.70 -11.04
C THR A 271 0.47 -3.32 -11.01
N PRO A 272 1.72 -3.18 -10.54
CA PRO A 272 2.42 -1.89 -10.56
C PRO A 272 2.66 -1.38 -11.99
N CYS A 273 2.91 -2.27 -12.95
CA CYS A 273 3.03 -1.92 -14.37
C CYS A 273 1.73 -1.33 -14.90
N ASN A 274 0.62 -2.04 -14.68
CA ASN A 274 -0.70 -1.60 -15.11
C ASN A 274 -1.06 -0.26 -14.48
N LYS A 275 -0.81 -0.09 -13.17
CA LYS A 275 -1.09 1.18 -12.46
C LYS A 275 -0.22 2.35 -12.92
N ARG A 276 1.05 2.11 -13.22
CA ARG A 276 1.93 3.11 -13.84
C ARG A 276 1.40 3.55 -15.20
N ASP A 277 0.99 2.61 -16.04
CA ASP A 277 0.54 2.88 -17.40
C ASP A 277 -0.83 3.58 -17.41
N GLU A 278 -1.74 3.17 -16.54
CA GLU A 278 -3.01 3.86 -16.27
C GLU A 278 -2.77 5.32 -15.85
N LEU A 279 -1.87 5.55 -14.89
CA LEU A 279 -1.53 6.91 -14.44
C LEU A 279 -0.89 7.74 -15.56
N LEU A 280 0.03 7.14 -16.33
CA LEU A 280 0.68 7.83 -17.44
C LEU A 280 -0.34 8.24 -18.50
N GLN A 281 -1.28 7.35 -18.83
CA GLN A 281 -2.35 7.63 -19.78
C GLN A 281 -3.29 8.73 -19.25
N TYR A 282 -3.69 8.66 -17.98
CA TYR A 282 -4.47 9.70 -17.32
C TYR A 282 -3.80 11.07 -17.46
N LEU A 283 -2.50 11.19 -17.17
CA LEU A 283 -1.79 12.47 -17.25
C LEU A 283 -1.69 13.01 -18.67
N LYS A 284 -1.50 12.13 -19.67
CA LYS A 284 -1.54 12.50 -21.09
C LYS A 284 -2.91 13.06 -21.47
N ASP A 285 -3.98 12.42 -20.99
CA ASP A 285 -5.34 12.85 -21.24
C ASP A 285 -5.65 14.19 -20.56
N VAL A 286 -5.24 14.38 -19.29
CA VAL A 286 -5.36 15.67 -18.59
C VAL A 286 -4.69 16.78 -19.40
N GLN A 287 -3.42 16.62 -19.75
CA GLN A 287 -2.67 17.64 -20.49
C GLN A 287 -3.30 17.96 -21.85
N ASN A 288 -3.68 16.93 -22.61
CA ASN A 288 -4.31 17.09 -23.91
C ASN A 288 -5.66 17.84 -23.79
N LEU A 289 -6.50 17.44 -22.84
CA LEU A 289 -7.82 18.03 -22.64
C LEU A 289 -7.73 19.47 -22.12
N VAL A 290 -6.76 19.79 -21.26
CA VAL A 290 -6.48 21.18 -20.86
C VAL A 290 -6.07 22.01 -22.08
N ASN A 291 -5.10 21.54 -22.87
CA ASN A 291 -4.59 22.26 -24.04
C ASN A 291 -5.61 22.45 -25.16
N THR A 292 -6.60 21.56 -25.26
CA THR A 292 -7.62 21.58 -26.32
C THR A 292 -8.98 22.10 -25.85
N ASN A 293 -9.08 22.66 -24.64
CA ASN A 293 -10.35 23.09 -24.03
C ASN A 293 -11.41 21.98 -24.04
N GLY A 294 -11.03 20.76 -23.66
CA GLY A 294 -11.89 19.58 -23.66
C GLY A 294 -12.33 19.13 -25.06
N ARG A 295 -11.58 19.51 -26.10
CA ARG A 295 -11.93 19.29 -27.53
C ARG A 295 -13.27 19.92 -27.94
N VAL A 296 -13.72 20.94 -27.21
CA VAL A 296 -14.97 21.65 -27.51
C VAL A 296 -14.77 22.57 -28.72
N LYS A 297 -15.66 22.48 -29.72
CA LYS A 297 -15.62 23.34 -30.91
C LYS A 297 -15.67 24.83 -30.52
N PRO A 298 -14.88 25.73 -31.15
CA PRO A 298 -14.79 27.14 -30.76
C PRO A 298 -16.13 27.88 -30.64
N LYS A 299 -17.07 27.64 -31.56
CA LYS A 299 -18.42 28.25 -31.50
C LYS A 299 -19.20 27.84 -30.25
N ARG A 300 -19.16 26.54 -29.90
CA ARG A 300 -19.83 26.01 -28.70
C ARG A 300 -19.15 26.51 -27.43
N LEU A 301 -17.81 26.52 -27.42
CA LEU A 301 -17.03 27.06 -26.29
C LEU A 301 -17.40 28.53 -26.03
N TYR A 302 -17.48 29.35 -27.08
CA TYR A 302 -17.89 30.74 -26.97
C TYR A 302 -19.30 30.92 -26.40
N GLN A 303 -20.25 30.08 -26.83
CA GLN A 303 -21.62 30.08 -26.29
C GLN A 303 -21.64 29.70 -24.81
N MET A 304 -20.86 28.68 -24.41
CA MET A 304 -20.75 28.27 -23.00
C MET A 304 -20.20 29.41 -22.14
N ILE A 305 -19.12 30.05 -22.58
CA ILE A 305 -18.49 31.17 -21.87
C ILE A 305 -19.44 32.37 -21.75
N ARG A 306 -20.14 32.75 -22.83
CA ARG A 306 -21.13 33.84 -22.79
C ARG A 306 -22.30 33.56 -21.85
N ALA A 307 -22.58 32.28 -21.56
CA ALA A 307 -23.61 31.89 -20.62
C ALA A 307 -23.15 31.95 -19.14
N LEU A 308 -21.89 32.32 -18.86
CA LEU A 308 -21.46 32.64 -17.50
C LEU A 308 -22.13 33.94 -17.03
N ASP A 309 -22.54 33.96 -15.77
CA ASP A 309 -23.32 35.05 -15.18
C ASP A 309 -23.07 35.06 -13.67
N ALA A 310 -23.12 36.25 -13.06
CA ALA A 310 -22.89 36.43 -11.63
C ALA A 310 -23.88 35.62 -10.76
N LYS A 311 -25.07 35.30 -11.25
CA LYS A 311 -26.02 34.42 -10.55
C LYS A 311 -25.48 33.00 -10.33
N HIS A 312 -24.57 32.53 -11.19
CA HIS A 312 -23.97 31.20 -11.07
C HIS A 312 -22.97 31.10 -9.91
N LEU A 313 -22.55 32.22 -9.32
CA LEU A 313 -21.79 32.23 -8.06
C LEU A 313 -22.65 31.80 -6.85
N GLY A 314 -23.98 31.83 -7.00
CA GLY A 314 -24.92 31.45 -5.93
C GLY A 314 -24.61 32.21 -4.64
N PRO A 315 -24.38 31.51 -3.50
CA PRO A 315 -24.07 32.16 -2.23
C PRO A 315 -22.78 32.99 -2.25
N TYR A 316 -21.84 32.73 -3.15
CA TYR A 316 -20.59 33.49 -3.26
C TYR A 316 -20.75 34.82 -3.99
N LYS A 317 -21.92 35.09 -4.59
CA LYS A 317 -22.19 36.34 -5.34
C LYS A 317 -22.06 37.60 -4.49
N GLY A 318 -22.44 37.53 -3.22
CA GLY A 318 -22.34 38.66 -2.28
C GLY A 318 -20.91 38.99 -1.87
N GLY A 319 -19.93 38.22 -2.38
CA GLY A 319 -18.53 38.34 -2.00
C GLY A 319 -18.32 37.98 -0.54
N SER A 320 -19.12 37.08 0.03
CA SER A 320 -18.95 36.60 1.40
C SER A 320 -19.28 35.11 1.50
N PHE A 321 -18.39 34.34 2.12
CA PHE A 321 -18.66 32.96 2.53
C PHE A 321 -18.55 32.83 4.05
N THR A 322 -19.60 32.33 4.69
CA THR A 322 -19.58 32.01 6.12
C THR A 322 -19.02 30.60 6.31
N SER A 323 -17.80 30.51 6.85
CA SER A 323 -17.22 29.26 7.34
C SER A 323 -17.25 29.31 8.87
N GLY A 324 -18.21 28.61 9.48
CA GLY A 324 -18.47 28.74 10.93
C GLY A 324 -19.00 30.15 11.27
N GLU A 325 -18.35 30.84 12.20
CA GLU A 325 -18.76 32.18 12.68
C GLU A 325 -18.14 33.35 11.90
N LYS A 326 -17.22 33.07 10.95
CA LYS A 326 -16.50 34.12 10.21
C LYS A 326 -17.01 34.24 8.78
N SER A 327 -17.38 35.46 8.40
CA SER A 327 -17.67 35.85 7.02
C SER A 327 -16.38 36.24 6.31
N ILE A 328 -15.98 35.50 5.29
CA ILE A 328 -14.76 35.71 4.50
C ILE A 328 -15.16 36.40 3.21
N LYS A 329 -14.52 37.53 2.88
CA LYS A 329 -14.80 38.23 1.62
C LYS A 329 -14.26 37.41 0.44
N LEU A 330 -15.02 37.28 -0.64
CA LEU A 330 -14.62 36.56 -1.85
C LEU A 330 -14.64 37.47 -3.08
N ASP A 331 -13.48 37.64 -3.70
CA ASP A 331 -13.33 38.40 -4.94
C ASP A 331 -13.29 37.44 -6.15
N LEU A 332 -14.17 37.68 -7.12
CA LEU A 332 -14.19 36.90 -8.36
C LEU A 332 -12.89 37.15 -9.13
N THR A 333 -12.09 36.09 -9.31
CA THR A 333 -10.76 36.17 -9.91
C THR A 333 -10.70 35.31 -11.18
N PRO A 334 -10.14 35.81 -12.30
CA PRO A 334 -9.89 34.99 -13.49
C PRO A 334 -8.87 33.86 -13.22
N LEU A 335 -8.99 32.74 -13.93
CA LEU A 335 -8.08 31.59 -13.81
C LEU A 335 -6.63 31.93 -14.20
N LYS A 336 -6.42 32.97 -15.00
CA LYS A 336 -5.07 33.44 -15.33
C LYS A 336 -4.37 34.13 -14.15
N SER A 337 -5.14 34.64 -13.19
CA SER A 337 -4.67 35.47 -12.07
C SER A 337 -4.56 34.72 -10.73
N ILE A 338 -4.90 33.43 -10.70
CA ILE A 338 -4.69 32.57 -9.52
C ILE A 338 -3.22 32.16 -9.41
N VAL A 339 -2.73 32.08 -8.17
CA VAL A 339 -1.35 31.71 -7.84
C VAL A 339 -1.27 30.26 -7.37
N LEU A 340 -0.06 29.69 -7.27
CA LEU A 340 0.15 28.35 -6.74
C LEU A 340 -0.22 28.29 -5.25
N GLY A 341 -0.75 27.14 -4.81
CA GLY A 341 -1.23 26.93 -3.44
C GLY A 341 -2.63 27.50 -3.20
N VAL A 342 -2.92 27.83 -1.94
CA VAL A 342 -4.24 28.31 -1.50
C VAL A 342 -4.46 29.76 -1.94
N ASN A 343 -5.52 30.01 -2.71
CA ASN A 343 -5.93 31.34 -3.13
C ASN A 343 -7.01 31.90 -2.19
N ARG A 344 -6.61 32.33 -0.98
CA ARG A 344 -7.56 32.86 0.02
C ARG A 344 -8.36 34.05 -0.49
N GLU A 345 -9.58 34.20 0.01
CA GLU A 345 -10.47 35.32 -0.32
C GLU A 345 -10.80 35.47 -1.82
N LYS A 346 -10.55 34.42 -2.62
CA LYS A 346 -10.82 34.41 -4.06
C LYS A 346 -11.86 33.36 -4.40
N VAL A 347 -12.68 33.63 -5.40
CA VAL A 347 -13.57 32.64 -6.01
C VAL A 347 -13.35 32.64 -7.51
N ILE A 348 -13.31 31.44 -8.10
CA ILE A 348 -13.29 31.28 -9.56
C ILE A 348 -14.66 30.82 -10.05
N LEU A 349 -14.99 31.15 -11.30
CA LEU A 349 -16.22 30.71 -11.96
C LEU A 349 -15.89 30.31 -13.39
N GLY A 350 -16.29 29.11 -13.78
CA GLY A 350 -16.09 28.64 -15.15
C GLY A 350 -17.14 27.63 -15.60
N LYS A 351 -17.01 27.18 -16.84
CA LYS A 351 -17.83 26.16 -17.48
C LYS A 351 -17.11 24.84 -17.56
N VAL A 352 -17.79 23.76 -17.23
CA VAL A 352 -17.29 22.40 -17.42
C VAL A 352 -17.28 22.08 -18.92
N VAL A 353 -16.12 21.73 -19.47
CA VAL A 353 -15.96 21.47 -20.92
C VAL A 353 -15.79 19.99 -21.26
N CYS A 354 -15.24 19.18 -20.35
CA CYS A 354 -15.14 17.73 -20.50
C CYS A 354 -14.92 17.06 -19.14
N TRP A 355 -15.11 15.74 -19.10
CA TRP A 355 -14.63 14.88 -18.02
C TRP A 355 -13.30 14.25 -18.41
N ILE A 356 -12.53 13.86 -17.41
CA ILE A 356 -11.28 13.13 -17.55
C ILE A 356 -11.49 11.80 -16.82
N GLN A 357 -11.34 10.70 -17.55
CA GLN A 357 -11.55 9.36 -17.01
C GLN A 357 -10.30 8.90 -16.24
N ASP A 358 -10.47 8.46 -15.00
CA ASP A 358 -9.46 7.79 -14.19
C ASP A 358 -9.94 6.35 -13.91
N SER A 359 -9.05 5.37 -14.00
CA SER A 359 -9.36 3.95 -13.76
C SER A 359 -9.79 3.69 -12.31
N ASP A 360 -9.23 4.41 -11.34
CA ASP A 360 -9.50 4.24 -9.91
C ASP A 360 -10.76 4.99 -9.45
N CYS A 361 -11.51 5.62 -10.38
CA CYS A 361 -12.74 6.40 -10.15
C CYS A 361 -12.62 7.61 -9.21
N VAL A 362 -11.47 7.80 -8.54
CA VAL A 362 -11.15 8.90 -7.64
C VAL A 362 -9.75 9.42 -7.97
N PRO A 363 -9.58 10.74 -8.22
CA PRO A 363 -10.61 11.78 -8.14
C PRO A 363 -11.57 11.79 -9.34
N PHE A 364 -12.75 12.40 -9.14
CA PHE A 364 -13.57 12.82 -10.28
C PHE A 364 -12.90 14.03 -10.93
N ALA A 365 -12.42 13.88 -12.16
CA ALA A 365 -11.64 14.91 -12.84
C ALA A 365 -12.40 15.51 -14.03
N PHE A 366 -12.31 16.82 -14.19
CA PHE A 366 -12.95 17.55 -15.30
C PHE A 366 -12.15 18.81 -15.66
N CYS A 367 -12.37 19.34 -16.87
CA CYS A 367 -11.78 20.61 -17.28
C CYS A 367 -12.78 21.76 -17.12
N LEU A 368 -12.29 22.89 -16.61
CA LEU A 368 -13.05 24.11 -16.39
C LEU A 368 -12.47 25.25 -17.24
N VAL A 369 -13.32 26.00 -17.94
CA VAL A 369 -12.93 27.17 -18.72
C VAL A 369 -13.61 28.43 -18.20
N ASP A 370 -12.85 29.49 -17.96
CA ASP A 370 -13.38 30.78 -17.49
C ASP A 370 -13.75 31.75 -18.63
N HIS A 371 -14.13 32.97 -18.25
CA HIS A 371 -14.50 34.02 -19.21
C HIS A 371 -13.34 34.52 -20.08
N GLU A 372 -12.09 34.33 -19.65
CA GLU A 372 -10.88 34.67 -20.42
C GLU A 372 -10.42 33.54 -21.35
N LYS A 373 -11.19 32.44 -21.43
CA LYS A 373 -10.85 31.21 -22.17
C LYS A 373 -9.63 30.48 -21.62
N THR A 374 -9.29 30.68 -20.35
CA THR A 374 -8.25 29.90 -19.68
C THR A 374 -8.86 28.56 -19.26
N CYS A 375 -8.22 27.45 -19.63
CA CYS A 375 -8.63 26.10 -19.24
C CYS A 375 -7.75 25.57 -18.11
N ILE A 376 -8.37 24.89 -17.14
CA ILE A 376 -7.65 24.24 -16.05
C ILE A 376 -8.32 22.91 -15.71
N ALA A 377 -7.53 21.92 -15.30
CA ALA A 377 -8.06 20.68 -14.76
C ALA A 377 -8.54 20.90 -13.31
N VAL A 378 -9.62 20.23 -12.92
CA VAL A 378 -10.13 20.21 -11.55
C VAL A 378 -10.24 18.76 -11.10
N THR A 379 -9.63 18.44 -9.98
CA THR A 379 -9.70 17.12 -9.33
C THR A 379 -10.60 17.22 -8.10
N LEU A 380 -11.71 16.48 -8.11
CA LEU A 380 -12.71 16.48 -7.05
C LEU A 380 -12.68 15.19 -6.25
N TYR A 381 -12.34 15.29 -4.97
CA TYR A 381 -12.27 14.20 -4.02
C TYR A 381 -13.54 14.10 -3.17
N ASN A 382 -13.70 12.98 -2.45
CA ASN A 382 -14.83 12.70 -1.57
C ASN A 382 -16.21 12.84 -2.25
N LEU A 383 -16.31 12.51 -3.53
CA LEU A 383 -17.56 12.54 -4.28
C LEU A 383 -18.33 11.23 -4.13
N ALA A 384 -19.63 11.30 -3.84
CA ALA A 384 -20.48 10.12 -3.76
C ALA A 384 -20.61 9.43 -5.13
N LYS A 385 -20.71 8.10 -5.13
CA LYS A 385 -20.84 7.31 -6.37
C LYS A 385 -22.05 7.77 -7.19
N GLY A 386 -21.83 7.99 -8.50
CA GLY A 386 -22.87 8.46 -9.42
C GLY A 386 -23.22 9.95 -9.31
N ARG A 387 -22.50 10.71 -8.49
CA ARG A 387 -22.56 12.18 -8.46
C ARG A 387 -21.44 12.78 -9.29
N GLY A 388 -21.54 14.09 -9.56
CA GLY A 388 -20.56 14.84 -10.33
C GLY A 388 -21.18 16.05 -11.01
N VAL A 389 -20.38 16.71 -11.83
CA VAL A 389 -20.82 17.82 -12.70
C VAL A 389 -20.95 17.35 -14.14
N THR A 390 -21.73 18.04 -14.95
CA THR A 390 -21.96 17.73 -16.37
C THR A 390 -21.39 18.79 -17.29
N VAL A 391 -21.08 18.42 -18.54
CA VAL A 391 -20.56 19.35 -19.54
C VAL A 391 -21.57 20.46 -19.80
N GLY A 392 -21.15 21.72 -19.61
CA GLY A 392 -22.00 22.91 -19.71
C GLY A 392 -22.41 23.51 -18.38
N ASP A 393 -22.22 22.79 -17.27
CA ASP A 393 -22.46 23.33 -15.94
C ASP A 393 -21.54 24.51 -15.64
N SER A 394 -22.09 25.53 -14.99
CA SER A 394 -21.30 26.59 -14.36
C SER A 394 -20.85 26.11 -12.98
N VAL A 395 -19.54 26.10 -12.72
CA VAL A 395 -18.98 25.70 -11.43
C VAL A 395 -18.22 26.87 -10.82
N ALA A 396 -18.57 27.22 -9.59
CA ALA A 396 -17.80 28.16 -8.77
C ALA A 396 -17.03 27.42 -7.67
N ILE A 397 -15.75 27.75 -7.51
CA ILE A 397 -14.85 27.14 -6.53
C ILE A 397 -14.28 28.25 -5.65
N PRO A 398 -14.61 28.30 -4.36
CA PRO A 398 -14.03 29.25 -3.42
C PRO A 398 -12.63 28.78 -3.00
N GLU A 399 -11.77 29.74 -2.72
CA GLU A 399 -10.40 29.55 -2.23
C GLU A 399 -9.61 28.42 -2.92
N PRO A 400 -9.52 28.42 -4.27
CA PRO A 400 -8.98 27.28 -5.01
C PRO A 400 -7.53 26.97 -4.63
N PHE A 401 -7.25 25.69 -4.41
CA PHE A 401 -5.89 25.18 -4.21
C PHE A 401 -5.28 24.76 -5.54
N VAL A 402 -4.28 25.51 -6.00
CA VAL A 402 -3.70 25.32 -7.34
C VAL A 402 -2.38 24.58 -7.25
N ILE A 403 -2.24 23.52 -8.05
CA ILE A 403 -1.01 22.73 -8.17
C ILE A 403 -0.47 22.91 -9.58
N HIS A 404 0.85 23.05 -9.72
CA HIS A 404 1.53 23.05 -11.01
C HIS A 404 2.28 21.73 -11.18
N HIS A 405 1.81 20.93 -12.13
CA HIS A 405 2.42 19.68 -12.52
C HIS A 405 3.42 19.94 -13.62
N LYS A 406 4.71 19.99 -13.26
CA LYS A 406 5.81 20.19 -14.21
C LYS A 406 6.91 19.15 -14.03
N PHE A 407 6.94 18.15 -14.89
CA PHE A 407 7.94 17.08 -14.87
C PHE A 407 7.99 16.31 -16.19
N SER A 408 9.07 15.57 -16.40
CA SER A 408 9.25 14.70 -17.57
C SER A 408 9.29 13.23 -17.14
N TYR A 409 8.66 12.35 -17.91
CA TYR A 409 8.65 10.92 -17.64
C TYR A 409 8.46 10.09 -18.92
N MET A 410 9.32 9.10 -19.17
CA MET A 410 9.30 8.23 -20.36
C MET A 410 9.07 8.99 -21.69
N ASN A 411 9.84 10.06 -21.93
CA ASN A 411 9.74 10.95 -23.09
C ASN A 411 8.43 11.76 -23.21
N ASN A 412 7.67 11.91 -22.12
CA ASN A 412 6.51 12.80 -22.05
C ASN A 412 6.84 13.95 -21.10
N ASP A 413 6.66 15.17 -21.59
CA ASP A 413 6.76 16.37 -20.76
C ASP A 413 5.36 16.79 -20.32
N PHE A 414 5.16 16.86 -19.01
CA PHE A 414 3.94 17.34 -18.40
C PHE A 414 4.15 18.77 -17.90
N ASP A 415 3.34 19.71 -18.36
CA ASP A 415 3.30 21.11 -17.90
C ASP A 415 1.84 21.59 -17.92
N PHE A 416 1.13 21.37 -16.81
CA PHE A 416 -0.25 21.81 -16.65
C PHE A 416 -0.56 22.19 -15.19
N LYS A 417 -1.57 23.03 -15.00
CA LYS A 417 -2.08 23.37 -13.66
C LYS A 417 -3.36 22.59 -13.37
N SER A 418 -3.55 22.18 -12.13
CA SER A 418 -4.81 21.63 -11.61
C SER A 418 -5.32 22.44 -10.42
N ILE A 419 -6.62 22.36 -10.18
CA ILE A 419 -7.26 22.81 -8.94
C ILE A 419 -7.72 21.57 -8.18
N ARG A 420 -7.17 21.39 -6.99
CA ARG A 420 -7.57 20.30 -6.10
C ARG A 420 -8.73 20.75 -5.22
N VAL A 421 -9.79 19.95 -5.21
CA VAL A 421 -10.99 20.17 -4.41
C VAL A 421 -11.21 18.97 -3.50
N GLU A 422 -11.02 19.16 -2.20
CA GLU A 422 -11.10 18.07 -1.21
C GLU A 422 -12.52 17.57 -0.95
N THR A 423 -13.52 18.43 -1.13
CA THR A 423 -14.93 18.10 -0.87
C THR A 423 -15.86 18.77 -1.89
N PRO A 424 -16.90 18.07 -2.39
CA PRO A 424 -17.89 18.68 -3.27
C PRO A 424 -18.74 19.75 -2.59
N ILE A 425 -18.84 19.76 -1.24
CA ILE A 425 -19.74 20.65 -0.50
C ILE A 425 -19.38 22.14 -0.68
N ILE A 426 -18.11 22.45 -0.99
CA ILE A 426 -17.69 23.82 -1.24
C ILE A 426 -18.06 24.31 -2.65
N LEU A 427 -18.44 23.41 -3.56
CA LEU A 427 -18.77 23.77 -4.93
C LEU A 427 -20.16 24.40 -5.02
N VAL A 428 -20.29 25.35 -5.95
CA VAL A 428 -21.57 25.85 -6.41
C VAL A 428 -21.73 25.47 -7.87
N VAL A 429 -22.78 24.72 -8.18
CA VAL A 429 -23.08 24.24 -9.53
C VAL A 429 -24.37 24.91 -10.01
N ASN A 430 -24.29 25.64 -11.12
CA ASN A 430 -25.40 26.40 -11.70
C ASN A 430 -26.10 27.33 -10.69
N GLY A 431 -25.32 27.97 -9.80
CA GLY A 431 -25.83 28.86 -8.75
C GLY A 431 -26.37 28.16 -7.50
N LYS A 432 -26.38 26.83 -7.44
CA LYS A 432 -26.80 26.05 -6.27
C LYS A 432 -25.58 25.47 -5.56
N LYS A 433 -25.44 25.75 -4.26
CA LYS A 433 -24.40 25.13 -3.44
C LYS A 433 -24.68 23.64 -3.27
N LEU A 434 -23.67 22.80 -3.44
CA LEU A 434 -23.79 21.37 -3.22
C LEU A 434 -23.92 21.07 -1.72
N GLY A 435 -24.82 20.14 -1.36
CA GLY A 435 -25.02 19.72 0.01
C GLY A 435 -24.21 18.46 0.36
N ILE A 436 -24.36 18.00 1.61
CA ILE A 436 -23.69 16.83 2.17
C ILE A 436 -24.00 15.55 1.38
N GLU A 437 -25.16 15.48 0.71
CA GLU A 437 -25.58 14.35 -0.12
C GLU A 437 -24.72 14.12 -1.37
N GLN A 438 -23.93 15.12 -1.78
CA GLN A 438 -22.95 14.98 -2.86
C GLN A 438 -21.63 14.40 -2.37
N GLN A 439 -21.33 14.56 -1.08
CA GLN A 439 -20.13 14.00 -0.49
C GLN A 439 -20.33 12.50 -0.30
N ALA A 440 -19.32 11.70 -0.66
CA ALA A 440 -19.25 10.35 -0.17
C ALA A 440 -19.37 10.42 1.35
N GLY A 441 -20.26 9.64 1.94
CA GLY A 441 -20.20 9.42 3.38
C GLY A 441 -18.81 8.91 3.75
N VAL A 442 -18.51 8.75 5.03
CA VAL A 442 -17.40 7.90 5.50
C VAL A 442 -17.74 6.41 5.23
N LYS A 443 -18.21 6.12 4.02
CA LYS A 443 -18.57 4.82 3.50
C LYS A 443 -17.53 4.50 2.45
N LEU A 444 -16.50 3.76 2.84
CA LEU A 444 -15.55 3.25 1.87
C LEU A 444 -16.22 2.22 0.98
N HIS A 445 -15.98 2.39 -0.31
CA HIS A 445 -15.89 1.25 -1.18
C HIS A 445 -14.43 0.76 -1.17
N THR A 446 -14.21 -0.49 -0.75
CA THR A 446 -12.98 -1.22 -1.08
C THR A 446 -13.12 -1.83 -2.45
N PHE A 447 -12.10 -1.62 -3.29
CA PHE A 447 -11.83 -2.48 -4.42
C PHE A 447 -11.56 -3.91 -3.92
N LYS A 448 -12.17 -4.91 -4.56
CA LYS A 448 -11.85 -6.33 -4.39
C LYS A 448 -10.71 -6.67 -5.35
N LYS A 449 -9.78 -7.51 -4.90
CA LYS A 449 -8.57 -7.96 -5.63
C LYS A 449 -8.88 -8.97 -6.75
N THR A 450 -10.11 -9.02 -7.28
CA THR A 450 -10.54 -10.02 -8.27
C THR A 450 -11.20 -9.43 -9.51
N ASP A 451 -11.02 -8.14 -9.79
CA ASP A 451 -11.29 -7.57 -11.12
C ASP A 451 -9.98 -7.06 -11.72
#